data_AF-A0A067WKL6-F1
#
_entry.id   AF-A0A067WKL6-F1
#
_cell.length_a   1.000
_cell.length_b   1.000
_cell.length_c   1.000
_cell.angle_alpha   90.00
_cell.angle_beta   90.00
_cell.angle_gamma   90.00
#
_symmetry.space_group_name_H-M   'P 1'
#
loop_
_entity.id
_entity.type
_entity.pdbx_description
1 polymer ?
#
loop_
_entity_poly.entity_id
_entity_poly.type
_entity_poly.pdbx_seq_one_letter_code
_entity_poly.pdbx_strand_id
1 'polypeptide(L)'
;MLLNAFKNLKAEFKNDSKDGNWFSTLQLYILLKLDFIPVSEITQTEIHNTPCSYLVIKVAITEKALIPLNFYLKHADVLGLDVDLQTTAKARALLGKQRHKVKNTPAMDWRNISAFYQTLWETTSITHLALHLLIPTSAHTNLLRHICEEQIDGDTWTFPANTMKGRRDATEDFHTLLLL
;
A
#
# COMPACT_ATOMS: atom_id res chain seq x y z
N MET A 1 9.84 10.67 19.37
CA MET A 1 10.97 10.42 18.45
C MET A 1 10.55 9.67 17.18
N LEU A 2 9.83 8.55 17.29
CA LEU A 2 9.22 7.82 16.17
C LEU A 2 8.37 8.72 15.25
N LEU A 3 7.55 9.62 15.80
CA LEU A 3 6.77 10.57 15.02
C LEU A 3 7.63 11.52 14.16
N ASN A 4 8.85 11.86 14.59
CA ASN A 4 9.73 12.76 13.84
C ASN A 4 10.42 12.01 12.69
N ALA A 5 10.86 10.77 12.90
CA ALA A 5 11.32 9.91 11.82
C ALA A 5 10.21 9.66 10.78
N PHE A 6 8.96 9.55 11.23
CA PHE A 6 7.81 9.46 10.33
C PHE A 6 7.63 10.71 9.49
N LYS A 7 7.70 11.90 10.12
CA LYS A 7 7.58 13.19 9.42
C LYS A 7 8.62 13.35 8.31
N ASN A 8 9.84 12.86 8.53
CA ASN A 8 10.90 12.91 7.51
C ASN A 8 10.58 11.97 6.33
N LEU A 9 10.16 10.73 6.60
CA LEU A 9 9.79 9.76 5.56
C LEU A 9 8.52 10.17 4.80
N LYS A 10 7.61 10.92 5.46
CA LYS A 10 6.38 11.44 4.86
C LYS A 10 6.66 12.23 3.58
N ALA A 11 7.76 12.99 3.55
CA ALA A 11 8.15 13.82 2.42
C ALA A 11 8.51 12.99 1.16
N GLU A 12 8.99 11.77 1.33
CA GLU A 12 9.33 10.87 0.22
C GLU A 12 8.08 10.23 -0.41
N PHE A 13 6.98 10.15 0.34
CA PHE A 13 5.73 9.59 -0.16
C PHE A 13 4.89 10.60 -0.91
N LYS A 14 4.25 10.11 -1.97
CA LYS A 14 3.18 10.84 -2.62
C LYS A 14 2.05 11.10 -1.63
N ASN A 15 1.48 12.30 -1.67
CA ASN A 15 0.43 12.75 -0.76
C ASN A 15 0.75 12.48 0.72
N ASP A 16 2.03 12.57 1.09
CA ASP A 16 2.42 12.49 2.49
C ASP A 16 2.04 11.15 3.16
N SER A 17 2.03 10.05 2.39
CA SER A 17 1.58 8.72 2.83
C SER A 17 0.12 8.66 3.31
N LYS A 18 -0.72 9.68 3.08
CA LYS A 18 -2.15 9.65 3.44
C LYS A 18 -2.90 8.53 2.73
N ASP A 19 -2.46 8.19 1.52
CA ASP A 19 -3.05 7.14 0.68
C ASP A 19 -2.58 5.73 1.07
N GLY A 20 -1.57 5.63 1.94
CA GLY A 20 -0.92 4.37 2.31
C GLY A 20 -1.27 3.92 3.72
N ASN A 21 -1.56 2.63 3.88
CA ASN A 21 -1.77 1.99 5.19
C ASN A 21 -0.44 1.77 5.96
N TRP A 22 0.61 2.54 5.65
CA TRP A 22 1.97 2.29 6.12
C TRP A 22 2.13 2.64 7.60
N PHE A 23 1.73 3.85 8.01
CA PHE A 23 1.81 4.27 9.41
C PHE A 23 0.73 3.64 10.27
N SER A 24 -0.50 3.56 9.75
CA SER A 24 -1.66 3.01 10.44
C SER A 24 -1.44 1.57 10.91
N THR A 25 -0.79 0.72 10.10
CA THR A 25 -0.50 -0.67 10.51
C THR A 25 0.47 -0.70 11.70
N LEU A 26 1.51 0.13 11.69
CA LEU A 26 2.44 0.22 12.82
C LEU A 26 1.74 0.81 14.06
N GLN A 27 0.94 1.87 13.88
CA GLN A 27 0.19 2.52 14.95
C GLN A 27 -0.81 1.58 15.63
N LEU A 28 -1.58 0.83 14.84
CA LEU A 28 -2.65 -0.05 15.32
C LEU A 28 -2.17 -1.34 15.96
N TYR A 29 -0.98 -1.83 15.62
CA TYR A 29 -0.56 -3.19 16.00
C TYR A 29 0.75 -3.27 16.78
N ILE A 30 1.66 -2.32 16.57
CA ILE A 30 2.99 -2.34 17.19
C ILE A 30 3.15 -1.21 18.21
N LEU A 31 2.79 0.04 17.86
CA LEU A 31 3.00 1.18 18.76
C LEU A 31 2.20 1.11 20.05
N LEU A 32 0.96 0.60 20.03
CA LEU A 32 0.13 0.47 21.24
C LEU A 32 0.82 -0.25 22.41
N LYS A 33 1.81 -1.12 22.14
CA LYS A 33 2.64 -1.75 23.18
C LYS A 33 4.03 -1.13 23.32
N LEU A 34 4.65 -0.69 22.22
CA LEU A 34 6.03 -0.20 22.23
C LEU A 34 6.15 1.29 22.59
N ASP A 35 5.05 2.04 22.74
CA ASP A 35 5.08 3.50 22.98
C ASP A 35 5.77 3.88 24.31
N PHE A 36 5.82 2.94 25.26
CA PHE A 36 6.46 3.13 26.57
C PHE A 36 7.91 2.64 26.62
N ILE A 37 8.45 2.09 25.53
CA ILE A 37 9.79 1.52 25.48
C ILE A 37 10.69 2.45 24.66
N PRO A 38 11.83 2.91 25.20
CA PRO A 38 12.82 3.65 24.43
C PRO A 38 13.27 2.87 23.20
N VAL A 39 13.49 3.56 22.07
CA VAL A 39 13.82 2.88 20.80
C VAL A 39 15.08 2.02 20.90
N SER A 40 16.05 2.42 21.73
CA SER A 40 17.29 1.67 22.03
C SER A 40 17.05 0.37 22.82
N GLU A 41 15.93 0.27 23.53
CA GLU A 41 15.59 -0.89 24.36
C GLU A 41 14.62 -1.85 23.65
N ILE A 42 14.21 -1.53 22.42
CA ILE A 42 13.32 -2.41 21.64
C ILE A 42 14.10 -3.68 21.26
N THR A 43 13.73 -4.80 21.87
CA THR A 43 14.29 -6.12 21.58
C THR A 43 13.35 -6.98 20.72
N GLN A 44 13.88 -8.05 20.14
CA GLN A 44 13.08 -9.02 19.39
C GLN A 44 11.95 -9.66 20.21
N THR A 45 12.15 -9.78 21.53
CA THR A 45 11.19 -10.39 22.46
C THR A 45 9.97 -9.48 22.65
N GLU A 46 10.19 -8.17 22.77
CA GLU A 46 9.09 -7.20 22.88
C GLU A 46 8.22 -7.18 21.62
N ILE A 47 8.85 -7.25 20.45
CA ILE A 47 8.14 -7.36 19.18
C ILE A 47 7.36 -8.67 19.10
N HIS A 48 7.99 -9.79 19.49
CA HIS A 48 7.32 -11.10 19.56
C HIS A 48 6.16 -11.09 20.56
N ASN A 49 6.23 -10.34 21.64
CA ASN A 49 5.18 -10.29 22.66
C ASN A 49 4.03 -9.32 22.33
N THR A 50 4.05 -8.67 21.15
CA THR A 50 2.94 -7.83 20.67
C THR A 50 1.67 -8.67 20.49
N PRO A 51 0.46 -8.15 20.78
CA PRO A 51 -0.76 -8.96 20.74
C PRO A 51 -1.13 -9.39 19.31
N CYS A 52 -0.53 -8.75 18.30
CA CYS A 52 -0.67 -9.09 16.89
C CYS A 52 0.12 -10.36 16.49
N SER A 53 1.20 -10.71 17.20
CA SER A 53 2.04 -11.87 16.89
C SER A 53 1.35 -13.21 17.18
N TYR A 54 0.51 -13.27 18.23
CA TYR A 54 -0.11 -14.52 18.70
C TYR A 54 -1.35 -14.94 17.91
N LEU A 55 -1.98 -14.01 17.17
CA LEU A 55 -3.17 -14.30 16.39
C LEU A 55 -2.77 -14.85 15.01
N VAL A 56 -3.02 -16.15 14.78
CA VAL A 56 -2.69 -16.87 13.52
C VAL A 56 -3.25 -16.18 12.25
N ILE A 57 -4.38 -15.48 12.38
CA ILE A 57 -5.02 -14.70 11.30
C ILE A 57 -4.26 -13.39 11.00
N LYS A 58 -3.42 -12.91 11.92
CA LYS A 58 -2.72 -11.61 11.86
C LYS A 58 -1.20 -11.69 11.65
N VAL A 59 -0.60 -12.86 11.44
CA VAL A 59 0.85 -12.96 11.13
C VAL A 59 1.23 -12.11 9.90
N ALA A 60 0.39 -12.11 8.86
CA ALA A 60 0.58 -11.25 7.68
C ALA A 60 0.52 -9.75 8.01
N ILE A 61 -0.25 -9.36 9.04
CA ILE A 61 -0.34 -7.98 9.51
C ILE A 61 0.92 -7.63 10.31
N THR A 62 1.38 -8.53 11.17
CA THR A 62 2.63 -8.38 11.93
C THR A 62 3.82 -8.21 10.97
N GLU A 63 3.92 -9.02 9.91
CA GLU A 63 4.97 -8.85 8.90
C GLU A 63 4.90 -7.50 8.18
N LYS A 64 3.70 -7.06 7.80
CA LYS A 64 3.50 -5.74 7.22
C LYS A 64 3.88 -4.61 8.17
N ALA A 65 3.72 -4.82 9.48
CA ALA A 65 4.08 -3.87 10.52
C ALA A 65 5.60 -3.88 10.84
N LEU A 66 6.30 -4.99 10.61
CA LEU A 66 7.76 -5.07 10.76
C LEU A 66 8.52 -4.21 9.72
N ILE A 67 7.96 -4.04 8.53
CA ILE A 67 8.57 -3.23 7.46
C ILE A 67 8.75 -1.75 7.89
N PRO A 68 7.71 -1.03 8.34
CA PRO A 68 7.88 0.31 8.88
C PRO A 68 8.77 0.33 10.13
N LEU A 69 8.63 -0.64 11.04
CA LEU A 69 9.45 -0.69 12.26
C LEU A 69 10.95 -0.76 11.93
N ASN A 70 11.33 -1.56 10.93
CA ASN A 70 12.72 -1.64 10.45
C ASN A 70 13.24 -0.30 9.92
N PHE A 71 12.38 0.46 9.23
CA PHE A 71 12.73 1.80 8.76
C PHE A 71 12.98 2.77 9.92
N TYR A 72 12.20 2.68 10.99
CA TYR A 72 12.41 3.48 12.20
C TYR A 72 13.70 3.15 12.91
N LEU A 73 14.03 1.86 13.07
CA LEU A 73 15.28 1.45 13.69
C LEU A 73 16.48 1.96 12.89
N LYS A 74 16.43 1.89 11.56
CA LYS A 74 17.47 2.49 10.69
C LYS A 74 17.59 4.00 10.88
N HIS A 75 16.47 4.72 10.97
CA HIS A 75 16.52 6.16 11.23
C HIS A 75 17.04 6.49 12.64
N ALA A 76 16.75 5.65 13.63
CA ALA A 76 17.27 5.82 14.99
C ALA A 76 18.78 5.63 15.07
N ASP A 77 19.32 4.63 14.35
CA ASP A 77 20.76 4.38 14.19
C ASP A 77 21.47 5.59 13.56
N VAL A 78 20.91 6.15 12.48
CA VAL A 78 21.43 7.36 11.83
C VAL A 78 21.42 8.58 12.76
N LEU A 79 20.48 8.64 13.72
CA LEU A 79 20.45 9.68 14.76
C LEU A 79 21.45 9.43 15.91
N GLY A 80 22.25 8.36 15.84
CA GLY A 80 23.24 8.00 16.84
C GLY A 80 22.68 7.27 18.05
N LEU A 81 21.47 6.71 17.97
CA LEU A 81 20.96 5.82 19.01
C LEU A 81 21.55 4.42 18.86
N ASP A 82 21.90 3.81 19.98
CA ASP A 82 22.31 2.40 20.03
C ASP A 82 21.08 1.51 19.80
N VAL A 83 20.93 0.98 18.58
CA VAL A 83 19.80 0.15 18.17
C VAL A 83 20.29 -1.07 17.40
N ASP A 84 19.74 -2.23 17.70
CA ASP A 84 20.02 -3.44 16.93
C ASP A 84 19.19 -3.47 15.63
N LEU A 85 19.85 -3.22 14.49
CA LEU A 85 19.24 -3.28 13.16
C LEU A 85 18.72 -4.69 12.80
N GLN A 86 19.18 -5.73 13.48
CA GLN A 86 18.71 -7.12 13.28
C GLN A 86 17.46 -7.45 14.10
N THR A 87 16.99 -6.56 14.97
CA THR A 87 15.85 -6.79 15.88
C THR A 87 14.59 -7.27 15.14
N THR A 88 14.26 -6.67 13.99
CA THR A 88 13.08 -7.08 13.19
C THR A 88 13.27 -8.45 12.52
N ALA A 89 14.49 -8.78 12.09
CA ALA A 89 14.82 -10.07 11.48
C ALA A 89 14.78 -11.19 12.52
N LYS A 90 15.35 -10.95 13.71
CA LYS A 90 15.27 -11.85 14.87
C LYS A 90 13.83 -12.06 15.33
N ALA A 91 13.04 -10.98 15.41
CA ALA A 91 11.62 -11.09 15.76
C ALA A 91 10.85 -11.94 14.74
N ARG A 92 11.11 -11.76 13.44
CA ARG A 92 10.53 -12.60 12.39
C ARG A 92 10.91 -14.08 12.56
N ALA A 93 12.16 -14.37 12.91
CA ALA A 93 12.59 -15.74 13.18
C ALA A 93 11.84 -16.36 14.38
N LEU A 94 11.57 -15.57 15.44
CA LEU A 94 10.80 -16.01 16.60
C LEU A 94 9.32 -16.29 16.29
N LEU A 95 8.71 -15.53 15.37
CA LEU A 95 7.32 -15.75 14.93
C LEU A 95 7.11 -17.11 14.25
N GLY A 96 8.18 -17.77 13.81
CA GLY A 96 8.12 -19.07 13.15
C GLY A 96 7.59 -19.03 11.72
N LYS A 97 7.44 -20.21 11.10
CA LYS A 97 6.97 -20.32 9.71
C LYS A 97 5.50 -19.94 9.59
N GLN A 98 5.22 -18.93 8.78
CA GLN A 98 3.86 -18.53 8.39
C GLN A 98 3.14 -19.71 7.71
N ARG A 99 1.98 -20.10 8.24
CA ARG A 99 1.11 -21.13 7.64
C ARG A 99 0.07 -20.56 6.69
N HIS A 100 -0.06 -19.23 6.63
CA HIS A 100 -0.97 -18.57 5.72
C HIS A 100 -0.50 -18.76 4.28
N LYS A 101 -1.32 -19.43 3.47
CA LYS A 101 -1.11 -19.54 2.03
C LYS A 101 -1.86 -18.41 1.36
N VAL A 102 -1.13 -17.59 0.60
CA VAL A 102 -1.74 -16.55 -0.24
C VAL A 102 -2.62 -17.24 -1.27
N LYS A 103 -3.92 -16.96 -1.21
CA LYS A 103 -4.88 -17.41 -2.23
C LYS A 103 -4.87 -16.38 -3.35
N ASN A 104 -4.54 -16.81 -4.57
CA ASN A 104 -4.67 -15.95 -5.74
C ASN A 104 -6.16 -15.68 -6.01
N THR A 105 -6.49 -14.43 -6.32
CA THR A 105 -7.80 -14.08 -6.88
C THR A 105 -7.72 -14.33 -8.37
N PRO A 106 -8.43 -15.33 -8.93
CA PRO A 106 -8.34 -15.62 -10.35
C PRO A 106 -8.85 -14.44 -11.16
N ALA A 107 -8.13 -14.09 -12.23
CA ALA A 107 -8.64 -13.19 -13.24
C ALA A 107 -9.79 -13.85 -14.00
N MET A 108 -10.67 -13.03 -14.59
CA MET A 108 -11.68 -13.51 -15.53
C MET A 108 -10.99 -14.14 -16.75
N ASP A 109 -11.53 -15.24 -17.29
CA ASP A 109 -11.06 -15.81 -18.57
C ASP A 109 -11.29 -14.77 -19.68
N TRP A 110 -10.28 -14.54 -20.51
CA TRP A 110 -10.32 -13.55 -21.59
C TRP A 110 -11.49 -13.78 -22.57
N ARG A 111 -11.92 -15.03 -22.75
CA ARG A 111 -13.06 -15.38 -23.61
C ARG A 111 -14.39 -14.86 -23.08
N ASN A 112 -14.49 -14.69 -21.76
CA ASN A 112 -15.72 -14.24 -21.10
C ASN A 112 -15.83 -12.72 -21.06
N ILE A 113 -14.74 -11.98 -21.33
CA ILE A 113 -14.72 -10.52 -21.26
C ILE A 113 -15.74 -9.92 -22.23
N SER A 114 -15.83 -10.42 -23.47
CA SER A 114 -16.78 -9.89 -24.47
C SER A 114 -18.24 -10.06 -24.02
N ALA A 115 -18.59 -11.23 -23.49
CA ALA A 115 -19.94 -11.49 -22.99
C ALA A 115 -20.25 -10.64 -21.76
N PHE A 116 -19.30 -10.54 -20.82
CA PHE A 116 -19.43 -9.67 -19.65
C PHE A 116 -19.59 -8.19 -20.06
N TYR A 117 -18.78 -7.70 -20.98
CA TYR A 117 -18.86 -6.33 -21.48
C TYR A 117 -20.25 -6.05 -22.04
N GLN A 118 -20.85 -6.98 -22.80
CA GLN A 118 -22.22 -6.86 -23.32
C GLN A 118 -23.28 -6.69 -22.22
N THR A 119 -23.15 -7.41 -21.09
CA THR A 119 -24.09 -7.27 -19.97
C THR A 119 -24.10 -5.86 -19.36
N LEU A 120 -23.02 -5.10 -19.54
CA LEU A 120 -22.92 -3.77 -18.95
C LEU A 120 -23.83 -2.73 -19.66
N TRP A 121 -24.27 -2.98 -20.90
CA TRP A 121 -25.27 -2.14 -21.59
C TRP A 121 -26.71 -2.38 -21.15
N GLU A 122 -27.00 -3.48 -20.46
CA GLU A 122 -28.36 -3.83 -20.05
C GLU A 122 -28.87 -2.92 -18.92
N THR A 123 -27.97 -2.31 -18.15
CA THR A 123 -28.32 -1.43 -17.01
C THR A 123 -27.46 -0.17 -16.99
N THR A 124 -28.08 0.99 -17.21
CA THR A 124 -27.37 2.28 -17.17
C THR A 124 -27.23 2.77 -15.73
N SER A 125 -26.16 2.35 -15.06
CA SER A 125 -25.70 2.94 -13.79
C SER A 125 -24.30 3.53 -13.95
N ILE A 126 -23.96 4.51 -13.12
CA ILE A 126 -22.62 5.14 -13.08
C ILE A 126 -21.52 4.09 -12.97
N THR A 127 -21.75 3.00 -12.23
CA THR A 127 -20.78 1.90 -12.10
C THR A 127 -20.57 1.14 -13.43
N HIS A 128 -21.63 0.95 -14.22
CA HIS A 128 -21.52 0.29 -15.52
C HIS A 128 -20.78 1.17 -16.51
N LEU A 129 -21.09 2.48 -16.55
CA LEU A 129 -20.36 3.45 -17.38
C LEU A 129 -18.87 3.53 -16.98
N ALA A 130 -18.59 3.52 -15.68
CA ALA A 130 -17.23 3.47 -15.16
C ALA A 130 -16.49 2.20 -15.64
N LEU A 131 -17.13 1.03 -15.58
CA LEU A 131 -16.55 -0.22 -16.06
C LEU A 131 -16.35 -0.25 -17.59
N HIS A 132 -17.26 0.37 -18.35
CA HIS A 132 -17.11 0.53 -19.80
C HIS A 132 -15.82 1.25 -20.15
N LEU A 133 -15.48 2.31 -19.42
CA LEU A 133 -14.26 3.05 -19.65
C LEU A 133 -13.03 2.30 -19.10
N LEU A 134 -13.15 1.63 -17.96
CA LEU A 134 -12.04 0.96 -17.26
C LEU A 134 -11.47 -0.24 -18.03
N ILE A 135 -12.33 -1.08 -18.61
CA ILE A 135 -11.93 -2.33 -19.28
C ILE A 135 -11.03 -2.10 -20.50
N PRO A 136 -11.38 -1.26 -21.49
CA PRO A 136 -10.56 -1.04 -22.67
C PRO A 136 -9.32 -0.19 -22.38
N THR A 137 -9.42 0.80 -21.49
CA THR A 137 -8.27 1.68 -21.17
C THR A 137 -7.29 1.05 -20.19
N SER A 138 -7.69 -0.03 -19.50
CA SER A 138 -6.94 -0.64 -18.39
C SER A 138 -6.51 0.37 -17.33
N ALA A 139 -7.25 1.47 -17.19
CA ALA A 139 -6.96 2.52 -16.23
C ALA A 139 -7.09 2.00 -14.79
N HIS A 140 -6.41 2.62 -13.84
CA HIS A 140 -6.65 2.35 -12.43
C HIS A 140 -7.93 3.05 -11.99
N THR A 141 -8.68 2.46 -11.05
CA THR A 141 -9.93 3.04 -10.54
C THR A 141 -9.74 4.46 -9.97
N ASN A 142 -8.56 4.77 -9.44
CA ASN A 142 -8.22 6.12 -8.95
C ASN A 142 -8.20 7.17 -10.06
N LEU A 143 -7.69 6.83 -11.26
CA LEU A 143 -7.68 7.71 -12.43
C LEU A 143 -9.11 7.99 -12.88
N LEU A 144 -9.91 6.94 -12.98
CA LEU A 144 -11.30 7.04 -13.39
C LEU A 144 -12.15 7.91 -12.44
N ARG A 145 -11.90 7.84 -11.13
CA ARG A 145 -12.64 8.63 -10.12
C ARG A 145 -12.27 10.11 -10.09
N HIS A 146 -11.13 10.49 -10.68
CA HIS A 146 -10.63 11.86 -10.71
C HIS A 146 -10.35 12.33 -12.14
N ILE A 147 -11.03 11.71 -13.11
CA ILE A 147 -10.96 12.13 -14.50
C ILE A 147 -11.55 13.55 -14.63
N CYS A 148 -10.89 14.40 -15.39
CA CYS A 148 -11.33 15.76 -15.68
C CYS A 148 -11.30 16.00 -17.19
N GLU A 149 -12.14 16.92 -17.68
CA GLU A 149 -12.26 17.18 -19.12
C GLU A 149 -10.95 17.67 -19.74
N GLU A 150 -10.11 18.38 -18.98
CA GLU A 150 -8.81 18.89 -19.44
C GLU A 150 -7.78 17.79 -19.71
N GLN A 151 -8.04 16.56 -19.24
CA GLN A 151 -7.17 15.41 -19.48
C GLN A 151 -7.48 14.71 -20.81
N ILE A 152 -8.56 15.11 -21.49
CA ILE A 152 -9.05 14.48 -22.70
C ILE A 152 -8.81 15.42 -23.88
N ASP A 153 -8.08 14.94 -24.88
CA ASP A 153 -7.88 15.62 -26.15
C ASP A 153 -8.28 14.69 -27.30
N GLY A 154 -9.47 14.93 -27.85
CA GLY A 154 -10.11 14.05 -28.84
C GLY A 154 -10.24 12.62 -28.31
N ASP A 155 -9.57 11.69 -29.00
CA ASP A 155 -9.55 10.26 -28.65
C ASP A 155 -8.41 9.88 -27.70
N THR A 156 -7.71 10.86 -27.11
CA THR A 156 -6.59 10.61 -26.19
C THR A 156 -6.96 11.02 -24.78
N TRP A 157 -6.77 10.11 -23.82
CA TRP A 157 -6.84 10.40 -22.40
C TRP A 157 -5.43 10.39 -21.79
N THR A 158 -5.04 11.52 -21.20
CA THR A 158 -3.79 11.69 -20.47
C THR A 158 -3.99 11.37 -19.00
N PHE A 159 -3.27 10.38 -18.50
CA PHE A 159 -3.17 10.01 -17.10
C PHE A 159 -2.11 10.90 -16.43
N PRO A 160 -2.50 11.81 -15.53
CA PRO A 160 -1.53 12.67 -14.89
C PRO A 160 -0.64 11.86 -13.95
N ALA A 161 0.67 12.08 -14.02
CA ALA A 161 1.68 11.46 -13.18
C ALA A 161 1.33 11.51 -11.70
N ASN A 162 0.73 12.62 -11.24
CA ASN A 162 0.34 12.85 -9.85
C ASN A 162 -0.87 11.99 -9.37
N THR A 163 -1.63 11.36 -10.26
CA THR A 163 -2.74 10.46 -9.91
C THR A 163 -2.36 8.97 -10.00
N MET A 164 -1.31 8.66 -10.76
CA MET A 164 -0.81 7.30 -10.95
C MET A 164 -0.03 6.78 -9.75
N LYS A 165 -0.03 5.45 -9.57
CA LYS A 165 0.79 4.83 -8.54
C LYS A 165 2.26 4.84 -8.99
N GLY A 166 3.11 5.49 -8.20
CA GLY A 166 4.53 5.60 -8.50
C GLY A 166 5.28 6.36 -7.42
N ARG A 167 6.60 6.51 -7.60
CA ARG A 167 7.42 7.35 -6.72
C ARG A 167 7.10 8.81 -6.99
N ARG A 168 7.18 9.62 -5.93
CA ARG A 168 7.09 11.08 -6.03
C ARG A 168 8.17 11.56 -7.02
N ASP A 169 7.78 12.45 -7.94
CA ASP A 169 8.65 13.11 -8.93
C ASP A 169 9.40 12.20 -9.94
N ALA A 170 9.12 10.90 -9.95
CA ALA A 170 9.71 9.94 -10.91
C ALA A 170 8.66 9.24 -11.79
N THR A 171 7.42 9.71 -11.74
CA THR A 171 6.33 9.21 -12.58
C THR A 171 6.10 10.27 -13.66
N GLU A 172 6.03 9.85 -14.91
CA GLU A 172 5.69 10.71 -16.05
C GLU A 172 4.22 10.54 -16.41
N ASP A 173 3.67 11.48 -17.17
CA ASP A 173 2.31 11.36 -17.69
C ASP A 173 2.22 10.19 -18.67
N PHE A 174 1.07 9.52 -18.70
CA PHE A 174 0.84 8.38 -19.58
C PHE A 174 -0.36 8.65 -20.47
N HIS A 175 -0.26 8.37 -21.76
CA HIS A 175 -1.33 8.62 -22.72
C HIS A 175 -1.94 7.29 -23.18
N THR A 176 -3.26 7.22 -23.16
CA THR A 176 -4.01 6.07 -23.68
C THR A 176 -5.09 6.54 -24.65
N LEU A 177 -5.54 5.64 -25.52
CA LEU A 177 -6.63 5.92 -26.44
C LEU A 177 -7.98 5.64 -25.76
N LEU A 178 -8.91 6.60 -25.89
CA LEU A 178 -10.33 6.44 -25.61
C LEU A 178 -10.96 5.71 -26.81
N LEU A 179 -10.88 4.39 -26.79
CA LEU A 179 -11.67 3.55 -27.69
C LEU A 179 -13.12 3.53 -27.17
N LEU A 180 -13.88 4.57 -27.51
CA LEU A 180 -15.33 4.69 -27.23
C LEU A 180 -16.17 4.10 -28.37
#